data_AF-A0AAV0NHE4-F1
#
_entry.id   AF-A0AAV0NHE4-F1
#
_cell.length_a   1.000
_cell.length_b   1.000
_cell.length_c   1.000
_cell.angle_alpha   90.00
_cell.angle_beta   90.00
_cell.angle_gamma   90.00
#
_symmetry.space_group_name_H-M   'P 1'
#
loop_
_entity.id
_entity.type
_entity.pdbx_description
1 polymer ?
#
loop_
_entity_poly.entity_id
_entity_poly.type
_entity_poly.pdbx_seq_one_letter_code
_entity_poly.pdbx_strand_id
1 'polypeptide(L)'
;MPSDEHTSIELTGTDRPGLLSEVCAVLADLGCNVVNAEIWTHNARAAAVVHVTDDSTGAAIKDPKRLSTIKDLLCNVLKGFNDLNNAKTSVSPPGRLSKERRLHQIMFADRDYERVDRASHLEDDSNSRPHVTVLNIEKDYSVITMRSKDRPKLLFDIVCTLTDMEYVVYHGMVCARGKEAYQEFYIRHCLEAAIERRAHEGLELELCTEDRAGLLSDITRIFRENSLCIKRAEISTKGGKAKDRFYVTDVTGNPVEPRIVDSICRQIGQTKLHVKHSSFLPPSSGSRDPPQETTMGYFFGNLFKARTFQNFKGIISYS
;
A
#
# COMPACT_ATOMS: atom_id res chain seq x y z
N MET A 1 -25.82 -14.64 -6.51
CA MET A 1 -24.86 -15.47 -7.28
C MET A 1 -23.64 -14.58 -7.53
N PRO A 2 -22.43 -14.93 -7.06
CA PRO A 2 -21.26 -14.11 -7.35
C PRO A 2 -20.92 -14.29 -8.84
N SER A 3 -20.80 -13.18 -9.56
CA SER A 3 -20.53 -13.20 -10.98
C SER A 3 -19.03 -13.40 -11.24
N ASP A 4 -18.70 -14.42 -12.03
CA ASP A 4 -17.38 -14.64 -12.66
C ASP A 4 -17.12 -13.57 -13.74
N GLU A 5 -17.31 -12.29 -13.43
CA GLU A 5 -17.29 -11.22 -14.43
C GLU A 5 -15.86 -10.81 -14.81
N HIS A 6 -14.88 -11.02 -13.94
CA HIS A 6 -13.51 -10.55 -14.16
C HIS A 6 -12.44 -11.51 -13.63
N THR A 7 -11.24 -11.44 -14.21
CA THR A 7 -10.04 -12.13 -13.75
C THR A 7 -9.23 -11.20 -12.85
N SER A 8 -8.78 -11.68 -11.68
CA SER A 8 -7.94 -10.87 -10.78
C SER A 8 -6.46 -11.15 -10.99
N ILE A 9 -5.68 -10.10 -11.14
CA ILE A 9 -4.22 -10.11 -11.29
C ILE A 9 -3.63 -9.33 -10.13
N GLU A 10 -2.70 -9.96 -9.41
CA GLU A 10 -1.99 -9.34 -8.30
C GLU A 10 -0.51 -9.20 -8.66
N LEU A 11 0.00 -8.00 -8.51
CA LEU A 11 1.37 -7.63 -8.85
C LEU A 11 2.09 -7.12 -7.61
N THR A 12 3.34 -7.52 -7.44
CA THR A 12 4.26 -6.85 -6.52
C THR A 12 5.69 -6.87 -7.05
N GLY A 13 6.44 -5.83 -6.72
CA GLY A 13 7.84 -5.70 -7.09
C GLY A 13 8.42 -4.36 -6.66
N THR A 14 9.64 -4.09 -7.13
CA THR A 14 10.34 -2.82 -6.91
C THR A 14 9.72 -1.73 -7.79
N ASP A 15 9.25 -0.65 -7.16
CA ASP A 15 8.70 0.50 -7.85
C ASP A 15 9.78 1.27 -8.61
N ARG A 16 9.43 1.79 -9.77
CA ARG A 16 10.29 2.66 -10.58
C ARG A 16 9.45 3.59 -11.45
N PRO A 17 9.98 4.77 -11.81
CA PRO A 17 9.29 5.66 -12.75
C PRO A 17 8.89 4.93 -14.04
N GLY A 18 7.61 5.03 -14.39
CA GLY A 18 7.05 4.40 -15.59
C GLY A 18 6.61 2.94 -15.45
N LEU A 19 6.80 2.28 -14.30
CA LEU A 19 6.41 0.88 -14.11
C LEU A 19 4.92 0.64 -14.41
N LEU A 20 4.02 1.46 -13.85
CA LEU A 20 2.58 1.29 -14.07
C LEU A 20 2.22 1.46 -15.56
N SER A 21 2.88 2.39 -16.26
CA SER A 21 2.68 2.59 -17.69
C SER A 21 3.10 1.36 -18.51
N GLU A 22 4.21 0.71 -18.16
CA GLU A 22 4.66 -0.53 -18.80
C GLU A 22 3.70 -1.69 -18.53
N VAL A 23 3.22 -1.83 -17.30
CA VAL A 23 2.21 -2.84 -16.93
C VAL A 23 0.92 -2.62 -17.71
N CYS A 24 0.41 -1.40 -17.77
CA CYS A 24 -0.81 -1.07 -18.50
C CYS A 24 -0.66 -1.27 -20.02
N ALA A 25 0.51 -0.99 -20.58
CA ALA A 25 0.81 -1.26 -21.99
C ALA A 25 0.75 -2.76 -22.30
N VAL A 26 1.39 -3.60 -21.49
CA VAL A 26 1.33 -5.06 -21.67
C VAL A 26 -0.10 -5.58 -21.57
N LEU A 27 -0.89 -5.10 -20.60
CA LEU A 27 -2.30 -5.50 -20.49
C LEU A 27 -3.11 -5.10 -21.72
N ALA A 28 -2.93 -3.87 -22.22
CA ALA A 28 -3.61 -3.38 -23.41
C ALA A 28 -3.21 -4.18 -24.67
N ASP A 29 -1.92 -4.46 -24.86
CA ASP A 29 -1.40 -5.24 -25.99
C ASP A 29 -1.92 -6.69 -25.99
N LEU A 30 -2.20 -7.24 -24.82
CA LEU A 30 -2.80 -8.57 -24.65
C LEU A 30 -4.33 -8.56 -24.73
N GLY A 31 -4.93 -7.44 -25.12
CA GLY A 31 -6.39 -7.28 -25.23
C GLY A 31 -7.09 -7.46 -23.89
N CYS A 32 -6.46 -7.06 -22.78
CA CYS A 32 -7.06 -7.05 -21.46
C CYS A 32 -7.64 -5.66 -21.18
N ASN A 33 -8.94 -5.60 -20.91
CA ASN A 33 -9.58 -4.39 -20.44
C ASN A 33 -9.52 -4.31 -18.92
N VAL A 34 -9.05 -3.19 -18.36
CA VAL A 34 -8.94 -3.00 -16.91
C VAL A 34 -10.22 -2.38 -16.38
N VAL A 35 -11.04 -3.16 -15.67
CA VAL A 35 -12.35 -2.70 -15.18
C VAL A 35 -12.28 -2.09 -13.77
N ASN A 36 -11.30 -2.53 -12.99
CA ASN A 36 -11.06 -2.02 -11.64
C ASN A 36 -9.60 -2.27 -11.27
N ALA A 37 -8.96 -1.32 -10.60
CA ALA A 37 -7.63 -1.55 -10.08
C ALA A 37 -7.38 -0.73 -8.81
N GLU A 38 -6.48 -1.22 -7.99
CA GLU A 38 -5.94 -0.48 -6.88
C GLU A 38 -4.43 -0.69 -6.81
N ILE A 39 -3.68 0.41 -6.79
CA ILE A 39 -2.22 0.42 -6.86
C ILE A 39 -1.67 1.25 -5.71
N TRP A 40 -0.76 0.68 -4.93
CA TRP A 40 -0.06 1.32 -3.83
C TRP A 40 1.45 1.27 -4.05
N THR A 41 2.12 2.37 -3.74
CA THR A 41 3.59 2.42 -3.66
C THR A 41 4.04 2.90 -2.29
N HIS A 42 5.08 2.29 -1.75
CA HIS A 42 5.68 2.68 -0.47
C HIS A 42 7.13 2.22 -0.42
N ASN A 43 8.08 3.05 0.03
CA ASN A 43 9.51 2.68 0.17
C ASN A 43 10.11 1.95 -1.05
N ALA A 44 9.91 2.50 -2.26
CA ALA A 44 10.37 1.89 -3.53
C ALA A 44 9.79 0.48 -3.82
N ARG A 45 8.67 0.13 -3.18
CA ARG A 45 7.87 -1.07 -3.44
C ARG A 45 6.56 -0.67 -4.11
N ALA A 46 6.11 -1.48 -5.05
CA ALA A 46 4.79 -1.39 -5.65
C ALA A 46 3.98 -2.65 -5.37
N ALA A 47 2.68 -2.48 -5.15
CA ALA A 47 1.70 -3.56 -5.19
C ALA A 47 0.47 -3.10 -5.95
N ALA A 48 -0.13 -3.99 -6.73
CA ALA A 48 -1.36 -3.74 -7.45
C ALA A 48 -2.29 -4.94 -7.41
N VAL A 49 -3.58 -4.68 -7.26
CA VAL A 49 -4.66 -5.65 -7.52
C VAL A 49 -5.47 -5.10 -8.68
N VAL A 50 -5.50 -5.83 -9.78
CA VAL A 50 -6.09 -5.41 -11.06
C VAL A 50 -7.14 -6.43 -11.47
N HIS A 51 -8.37 -6.00 -11.66
CA HIS A 51 -9.43 -6.81 -12.24
C HIS A 51 -9.52 -6.51 -13.74
N VAL A 52 -9.40 -7.56 -14.54
CA VAL A 52 -9.40 -7.46 -16.00
C VAL A 52 -10.50 -8.32 -16.63
N THR A 53 -10.97 -7.88 -17.79
CA THR A 53 -11.81 -8.65 -18.70
C THR A 53 -11.13 -8.77 -20.06
N ASP A 54 -11.57 -9.71 -20.87
CA ASP A 54 -11.19 -9.79 -22.27
C ASP A 54 -11.86 -8.63 -23.03
N ASP A 55 -11.08 -7.83 -23.76
CA ASP A 55 -11.59 -6.70 -24.53
C ASP A 55 -12.62 -7.12 -25.60
N SER A 56 -12.42 -8.27 -26.23
CA SER A 56 -13.28 -8.76 -27.31
C SER A 56 -14.62 -9.32 -26.83
N THR A 57 -14.65 -9.91 -25.63
CA THR A 57 -15.85 -10.60 -25.11
C THR A 57 -16.49 -9.88 -23.92
N GLY A 58 -15.77 -8.97 -23.26
CA GLY A 58 -16.18 -8.31 -22.02
C GLY A 58 -16.24 -9.23 -20.80
N ALA A 59 -15.81 -10.50 -20.92
CA ALA A 59 -15.91 -11.50 -19.86
C ALA A 59 -14.55 -11.79 -19.18
N ALA A 60 -14.58 -12.52 -18.07
CA ALA A 60 -13.37 -13.01 -17.42
C ALA A 60 -12.51 -13.87 -18.37
N ILE A 61 -11.20 -13.65 -18.34
CA ILE A 61 -10.21 -14.44 -19.08
C ILE A 61 -10.05 -15.78 -18.36
N LYS A 62 -10.50 -16.87 -18.99
CA LYS A 62 -10.46 -18.23 -18.44
C LYS A 62 -9.44 -19.17 -19.11
N ASP A 63 -8.88 -18.79 -20.27
CA ASP A 63 -7.92 -19.62 -20.99
C ASP A 63 -6.58 -19.72 -20.24
N PRO A 64 -6.16 -20.91 -19.76
CA PRO A 64 -4.93 -21.07 -18.99
C PRO A 64 -3.67 -20.69 -19.78
N LYS A 65 -3.63 -20.88 -21.10
CA LYS A 65 -2.47 -20.52 -21.92
C LYS A 65 -2.29 -19.00 -21.98
N ARG A 66 -3.37 -18.27 -22.22
CA ARG A 66 -3.37 -16.80 -22.17
C ARG A 66 -3.02 -16.28 -20.78
N LEU A 67 -3.58 -16.86 -19.71
CA LEU A 67 -3.25 -16.47 -18.34
C LEU A 67 -1.78 -16.68 -18.01
N SER A 68 -1.16 -17.77 -18.47
CA SER A 68 0.29 -17.99 -18.35
C SER A 68 1.08 -16.91 -19.08
N THR A 69 0.69 -16.60 -20.32
CA THR A 69 1.36 -15.58 -21.14
C THR A 69 1.30 -14.20 -20.48
N ILE A 70 0.13 -13.80 -19.96
CA ILE A 70 -0.05 -12.57 -19.19
C ILE A 70 0.87 -12.56 -17.97
N LYS A 71 0.88 -13.66 -17.20
CA LYS A 71 1.72 -13.78 -16.00
C LYS A 71 3.20 -13.62 -16.32
N ASP A 72 3.68 -14.30 -17.35
CA ASP A 72 5.10 -14.31 -17.72
C ASP A 72 5.56 -12.93 -18.22
N LEU A 73 4.77 -12.28 -19.08
CA LEU A 73 5.08 -10.94 -19.58
C LEU A 73 5.08 -9.89 -18.47
N LEU A 74 4.07 -9.90 -17.59
CA LEU A 74 4.02 -8.99 -16.44
C LEU A 74 5.15 -9.25 -15.45
N CYS A 75 5.52 -10.52 -15.23
CA CYS A 75 6.66 -10.88 -14.39
C CYS A 75 7.97 -10.32 -14.98
N ASN A 76 8.15 -10.35 -16.30
CA ASN A 76 9.32 -9.75 -16.96
C ASN A 76 9.38 -8.23 -16.78
N VAL A 77 8.24 -7.54 -16.90
CA VAL A 77 8.17 -6.08 -16.62
C VAL A 77 8.53 -5.79 -15.16
N LEU A 78 8.04 -6.60 -14.21
CA LEU A 78 8.30 -6.37 -12.78
C LEU A 78 9.74 -6.68 -12.36
N LYS A 79 10.41 -7.66 -12.98
CA LYS A 79 11.77 -8.07 -12.61
C LYS A 79 12.84 -7.01 -12.87
N GLY A 80 12.66 -6.15 -13.89
CA GLY A 80 13.68 -5.17 -14.28
C GLY A 80 15.06 -5.82 -14.52
N PHE A 81 16.11 -5.02 -14.67
CA PHE A 81 17.45 -5.56 -14.98
C PHE A 81 18.16 -6.24 -13.79
N ASN A 82 17.68 -6.12 -12.53
CA ASN A 82 18.47 -6.49 -11.33
C ASN A 82 17.78 -7.28 -10.20
N ASP A 83 16.46 -7.54 -10.21
CA ASP A 83 15.78 -8.20 -9.08
C ASP A 83 15.17 -9.56 -9.48
N LEU A 84 15.98 -10.62 -9.38
CA LEU A 84 15.55 -11.98 -9.73
C LEU A 84 14.54 -12.60 -8.74
N ASN A 85 14.44 -12.09 -7.50
CA ASN A 85 13.76 -12.78 -6.40
C ASN A 85 12.49 -12.10 -5.84
N ASN A 86 12.19 -10.84 -6.19
CA ASN A 86 11.17 -10.05 -5.49
C ASN A 86 9.96 -9.63 -6.35
N ALA A 87 9.98 -9.91 -7.65
CA ALA A 87 8.84 -9.65 -8.53
C ALA A 87 7.90 -10.86 -8.56
N LYS A 88 6.65 -10.69 -8.09
CA LYS A 88 5.62 -11.74 -8.13
C LYS A 88 4.38 -11.25 -8.86
N THR A 89 3.92 -12.10 -9.78
CA THR A 89 2.62 -11.97 -10.44
C THR A 89 1.79 -13.19 -10.07
N SER A 90 0.62 -12.97 -9.47
CA SER A 90 -0.38 -14.00 -9.20
C SER A 90 -1.64 -13.71 -10.00
N VAL A 91 -2.31 -14.74 -10.48
CA VAL A 91 -3.58 -14.61 -11.20
C VAL A 91 -4.58 -15.55 -10.53
N SER A 92 -5.68 -15.00 -10.04
CA SER A 92 -6.63 -15.72 -9.20
C SER A 92 -8.07 -15.50 -9.68
N PRO A 93 -8.97 -16.50 -9.51
CA PRO A 93 -10.41 -16.28 -9.58
C PRO A 93 -10.88 -15.26 -8.53
N PRO A 94 -12.08 -14.65 -8.67
CA PRO A 94 -12.55 -13.59 -7.78
C PRO A 94 -12.53 -14.00 -6.30
N GLY A 95 -11.74 -13.30 -5.48
CA GLY A 95 -11.69 -13.46 -4.03
C GLY A 95 -12.58 -12.44 -3.29
N ARG A 96 -13.07 -12.80 -2.11
CA ARG A 96 -14.03 -12.02 -1.29
C ARG A 96 -13.41 -10.93 -0.39
N LEU A 97 -12.13 -10.56 -0.56
CA LEU A 97 -11.45 -9.61 0.32
C LEU A 97 -11.50 -8.18 -0.23
N SER A 98 -11.56 -7.17 0.66
CA SER A 98 -11.34 -5.77 0.24
C SER A 98 -9.97 -5.67 -0.45
N LYS A 99 -9.91 -4.95 -1.58
CA LYS A 99 -8.69 -4.75 -2.38
C LYS A 99 -7.59 -4.07 -1.56
N GLU A 100 -7.96 -3.11 -0.71
CA GLU A 100 -7.06 -2.45 0.24
C GLU A 100 -6.43 -3.46 1.21
N ARG A 101 -7.25 -4.34 1.78
CA ARG A 101 -6.80 -5.42 2.67
C ARG A 101 -5.88 -6.41 1.95
N ARG A 102 -6.14 -6.68 0.68
CA ARG A 102 -5.32 -7.58 -0.13
C ARG A 102 -3.97 -6.93 -0.49
N LEU A 103 -3.95 -5.65 -0.84
CA LEU A 103 -2.71 -4.90 -1.07
C LEU A 103 -1.83 -4.84 0.17
N HIS A 104 -2.42 -4.60 1.35
CA HIS A 104 -1.67 -4.68 2.60
C HIS A 104 -1.04 -6.06 2.81
N GLN A 105 -1.80 -7.14 2.59
CA GLN A 105 -1.27 -8.51 2.66
C GLN A 105 -0.16 -8.79 1.65
N ILE A 106 -0.24 -8.24 0.43
CA ILE A 106 0.79 -8.39 -0.61
C ILE A 106 2.07 -7.66 -0.19
N MET A 107 1.97 -6.39 0.23
CA MET A 107 3.10 -5.61 0.74
C MET A 107 3.74 -6.27 1.96
N PHE A 108 2.93 -6.89 2.82
CA PHE A 108 3.39 -7.69 3.96
C PHE A 108 4.12 -8.97 3.53
N ALA A 109 3.58 -9.69 2.55
CA ALA A 109 4.10 -10.98 2.09
C ALA A 109 5.38 -10.89 1.25
N ASP A 110 5.71 -9.73 0.69
CA ASP A 110 6.95 -9.55 -0.08
C ASP A 110 8.22 -9.34 0.75
N ARG A 111 8.11 -9.39 2.09
CA ARG A 111 9.20 -9.66 3.05
C ARG A 111 10.56 -9.01 2.73
N ASP A 112 10.71 -7.71 2.99
CA ASP A 112 12.02 -7.06 3.17
C ASP A 112 12.76 -7.50 4.46
N TYR A 113 12.69 -8.75 4.93
CA TYR A 113 13.33 -9.12 6.21
C TYR A 113 13.90 -10.52 6.35
N GLU A 114 13.96 -11.30 5.28
CA GLU A 114 14.78 -12.50 5.27
C GLU A 114 16.11 -12.21 4.60
N ARG A 115 16.97 -11.49 5.34
CA ARG A 115 18.40 -11.60 5.10
C ARG A 115 19.18 -11.61 6.40
N VAL A 116 18.87 -12.57 7.28
CA VAL A 116 19.85 -13.11 8.21
C VAL A 116 19.65 -14.62 8.34
N ASP A 117 20.68 -15.32 7.88
CA ASP A 117 21.12 -16.70 8.12
C ASP A 117 20.24 -17.90 7.77
N ARG A 118 20.66 -18.55 6.68
CA ARG A 118 20.60 -20.00 6.53
C ARG A 118 21.42 -20.65 7.64
N ALA A 119 20.78 -20.99 8.75
CA ALA A 119 21.19 -22.13 9.57
C ALA A 119 20.03 -22.57 10.47
N SER A 120 19.89 -23.88 10.60
CA SER A 120 19.13 -24.63 11.62
C SER A 120 17.63 -24.90 11.42
N HIS A 121 17.40 -26.09 10.85
CA HIS A 121 16.59 -27.19 11.38
C HIS A 121 15.05 -27.16 11.29
N LEU A 122 14.58 -28.23 10.65
CA LEU A 122 13.28 -28.89 10.74
C LEU A 122 12.80 -28.98 12.19
N GLU A 123 11.72 -28.29 12.55
CA GLU A 123 10.73 -28.78 13.52
C GLU A 123 9.33 -28.31 13.10
N ASP A 124 8.50 -29.30 12.76
CA ASP A 124 7.05 -29.22 12.68
C ASP A 124 6.51 -28.87 14.07
N ASP A 125 5.72 -27.81 14.19
CA ASP A 125 5.06 -27.47 15.46
C ASP A 125 3.65 -26.97 15.16
N SER A 126 2.75 -27.94 15.09
CA SER A 126 1.31 -27.76 15.03
C SER A 126 0.81 -26.98 16.26
N ASN A 127 0.22 -25.81 16.01
CA ASN A 127 -1.00 -25.34 16.68
C ASN A 127 -0.89 -24.65 18.07
N SER A 128 -0.04 -23.63 18.24
CA SER A 128 -0.30 -22.60 19.28
C SER A 128 -1.04 -21.40 18.68
N ARG A 129 -2.37 -21.44 18.65
CA ARG A 129 -3.17 -20.26 18.28
C ARG A 129 -2.89 -19.12 19.27
N PRO A 130 -2.69 -17.88 18.79
CA PRO A 130 -2.50 -16.74 19.69
C PRO A 130 -3.75 -16.56 20.56
N HIS A 131 -3.54 -16.35 21.85
CA HIS A 131 -4.61 -16.01 22.77
C HIS A 131 -4.75 -14.48 22.79
N VAL A 132 -5.96 -13.98 22.52
CA VAL A 132 -6.25 -12.55 22.44
C VAL A 132 -7.50 -12.26 23.28
N THR A 133 -7.39 -11.29 24.17
CA THR A 133 -8.51 -10.76 24.96
C THR A 133 -8.63 -9.27 24.70
N VAL A 134 -9.87 -8.80 24.62
CA VAL A 134 -10.18 -7.37 24.42
C VAL A 134 -11.06 -6.91 25.57
N LEU A 135 -10.62 -5.88 26.27
CA LEU A 135 -11.35 -5.24 27.36
C LEU A 135 -11.68 -3.81 26.96
N ASN A 136 -12.96 -3.44 26.95
CA ASN A 136 -13.35 -2.05 26.77
C ASN A 136 -13.25 -1.33 28.12
N ILE A 137 -12.44 -0.28 28.20
CA ILE A 137 -12.30 0.55 29.40
C ILE A 137 -13.10 1.84 29.19
N GLU A 138 -13.73 2.35 30.24
CA GLU A 138 -14.43 3.64 30.18
C GLU A 138 -13.44 4.77 29.84
N LYS A 139 -13.79 5.61 28.84
CA LYS A 139 -13.04 6.73 28.20
C LYS A 139 -12.40 6.43 26.84
N ASP A 140 -13.15 5.91 25.86
CA ASP A 140 -12.73 5.73 24.46
C ASP A 140 -11.55 4.79 24.18
N TYR A 141 -11.06 4.05 25.19
CA TYR A 141 -9.94 3.12 25.04
C TYR A 141 -10.40 1.67 25.20
N SER A 142 -9.93 0.81 24.30
CA SER A 142 -9.95 -0.63 24.49
C SER A 142 -8.53 -1.10 24.80
N VAL A 143 -8.40 -2.11 25.66
CA VAL A 143 -7.14 -2.79 25.93
C VAL A 143 -7.16 -4.14 25.28
N ILE A 144 -6.14 -4.41 24.47
CA ILE A 144 -5.93 -5.71 23.85
C ILE A 144 -4.76 -6.37 24.54
N THR A 145 -4.99 -7.53 25.15
CA THR A 145 -3.95 -8.36 25.72
C THR A 145 -3.76 -9.58 24.82
N MET A 146 -2.51 -9.88 24.47
CA MET A 146 -2.14 -10.94 23.55
C MET A 146 -1.03 -11.80 24.13
N ARG A 147 -1.14 -13.11 23.91
CA ARG A 147 -0.08 -14.08 24.17
C ARG A 147 0.13 -14.92 22.93
N SER A 148 1.38 -14.98 22.47
CA SER A 148 1.74 -15.75 21.28
C SER A 148 3.19 -16.23 21.34
N LYS A 149 3.58 -17.11 20.42
CA LYS A 149 4.98 -17.52 20.24
C LYS A 149 5.79 -16.29 19.81
N ASP A 150 6.87 -16.00 20.52
CA ASP A 150 7.76 -14.91 20.17
C ASP A 150 8.41 -15.19 18.82
N ARG A 151 8.43 -14.17 17.97
CA ARG A 151 9.03 -14.25 16.64
C ARG A 151 9.49 -12.87 16.20
N PRO A 152 10.52 -12.80 15.33
CA PRO A 152 10.91 -11.56 14.72
C PRO A 152 9.71 -10.81 14.14
N LYS A 153 9.64 -9.50 14.43
CA LYS A 153 8.59 -8.56 14.02
C LYS A 153 7.18 -8.77 14.58
N LEU A 154 6.99 -9.66 15.55
CA LEU A 154 5.67 -9.86 16.13
C LEU A 154 5.00 -8.54 16.57
N LEU A 155 5.75 -7.64 17.22
CA LEU A 155 5.28 -6.31 17.61
C LEU A 155 4.81 -5.46 16.42
N PHE A 156 5.61 -5.41 15.36
CA PHE A 156 5.29 -4.65 14.16
C PHE A 156 3.99 -5.15 13.53
N ASP A 157 3.85 -6.47 13.38
CA ASP A 157 2.68 -7.10 12.78
C ASP A 157 1.41 -6.81 13.57
N ILE A 158 1.49 -6.81 14.90
CA ILE A 158 0.36 -6.48 15.76
C ILE A 158 -0.02 -5.01 15.58
N VAL A 159 0.95 -4.08 15.65
CA VAL A 159 0.67 -2.65 15.49
C VAL A 159 0.11 -2.34 14.11
N CYS A 160 0.63 -2.94 13.05
CA CYS A 160 0.08 -2.82 11.70
C CYS A 160 -1.36 -3.35 11.63
N THR A 161 -1.64 -4.52 12.19
CA THR A 161 -2.99 -5.10 12.20
C THR A 161 -3.98 -4.22 12.96
N LEU A 162 -3.56 -3.63 14.10
CA LEU A 162 -4.40 -2.70 14.86
C LEU A 162 -4.65 -1.41 14.07
N THR A 163 -3.62 -0.91 13.39
CA THR A 163 -3.73 0.27 12.53
C THR A 163 -4.67 0.03 11.34
N ASP A 164 -4.62 -1.16 10.73
CA ASP A 164 -5.53 -1.57 9.65
C ASP A 164 -7.00 -1.59 10.07
N MET A 165 -7.24 -1.94 11.33
CA MET A 165 -8.57 -1.94 11.94
C MET A 165 -8.98 -0.55 12.45
N GLU A 166 -8.28 0.51 12.03
CA GLU A 166 -8.54 1.92 12.35
C GLU A 166 -8.36 2.27 13.83
N TYR A 167 -7.57 1.47 14.53
CA TYR A 167 -7.18 1.73 15.91
C TYR A 167 -5.82 2.42 15.99
N VAL A 168 -5.73 3.43 16.84
CA VAL A 168 -4.46 4.05 17.23
C VAL A 168 -3.99 3.41 18.52
N VAL A 169 -2.78 2.87 18.50
CA VAL A 169 -2.08 2.41 19.72
C VAL A 169 -1.58 3.65 20.48
N TYR A 170 -2.15 3.90 21.65
CA TYR A 170 -1.77 5.01 22.54
C TYR A 170 -0.66 4.60 23.51
N HIS A 171 -0.76 3.40 24.07
CA HIS A 171 0.23 2.82 24.95
C HIS A 171 0.39 1.34 24.66
N GLY A 172 1.60 0.81 24.84
CA GLY A 172 1.90 -0.58 24.55
C GLY A 172 2.98 -1.12 25.49
N MET A 173 2.75 -2.30 26.02
CA MET A 173 3.71 -3.08 26.80
C MET A 173 4.01 -4.37 26.05
N VAL A 174 5.29 -4.71 25.95
CA VAL A 174 5.76 -5.91 25.24
C VAL A 174 6.79 -6.61 26.09
N CYS A 175 6.53 -7.86 26.43
CA CYS A 175 7.40 -8.71 27.22
C CYS A 175 7.67 -10.00 26.46
N ALA A 176 8.93 -10.27 26.13
CA ALA A 176 9.36 -11.56 25.61
C ALA A 176 9.93 -12.41 26.76
N ARG A 177 9.44 -13.64 26.92
CA ARG A 177 9.94 -14.60 27.90
C ARG A 177 10.13 -15.96 27.24
N GLY A 178 11.37 -16.31 26.96
CA GLY A 178 11.71 -17.56 26.26
C GLY A 178 11.19 -17.55 24.83
N LYS A 179 10.37 -18.55 24.45
CA LYS A 179 9.73 -18.64 23.12
C LYS A 179 8.34 -17.99 23.09
N GLU A 180 7.92 -17.30 24.15
CA GLU A 180 6.60 -16.65 24.24
C GLU A 180 6.73 -15.15 24.37
N ALA A 181 5.77 -14.42 23.81
CA ALA A 181 5.66 -12.99 23.92
C ALA A 181 4.26 -12.61 24.38
N TYR A 182 4.24 -11.65 25.30
CA TYR A 182 3.06 -11.09 25.93
C TYR A 182 2.98 -9.61 25.54
N GLN A 183 1.85 -9.19 25.01
CA GLN A 183 1.63 -7.82 24.59
C GLN A 183 0.35 -7.28 25.19
N GLU A 184 0.38 -6.02 25.60
CA GLU A 184 -0.81 -5.28 26.04
C GLU A 184 -0.83 -3.93 25.34
N PHE A 185 -1.89 -3.63 24.59
CA PHE A 185 -2.04 -2.37 23.85
C PHE A 185 -3.30 -1.64 24.28
N TYR A 186 -3.13 -0.38 24.68
CA TYR A 186 -4.21 0.58 24.85
C TYR A 186 -4.47 1.21 23.50
N ILE A 187 -5.63 0.91 22.93
CA ILE A 187 -6.04 1.36 21.60
C ILE A 187 -7.25 2.29 21.70
N ARG A 188 -7.32 3.27 20.80
CA ARG A 188 -8.49 4.12 20.60
C ARG A 188 -8.92 4.07 19.15
N HIS A 189 -10.22 3.98 18.91
CA HIS A 189 -10.75 4.16 17.57
C HIS A 189 -10.66 5.64 17.20
N CYS A 190 -9.75 6.00 16.30
CA CYS A 190 -9.45 7.40 15.97
C CYS A 190 -9.57 7.60 14.46
N LEU A 191 -10.77 7.97 14.02
CA LEU A 191 -11.04 8.27 12.61
C LEU A 191 -10.08 9.31 12.04
N GLU A 192 -9.72 10.35 12.80
CA GLU A 192 -8.83 11.42 12.34
C GLU A 192 -7.42 10.91 11.97
N ALA A 193 -6.81 10.09 12.82
CA ALA A 193 -5.50 9.50 12.51
C ALA A 193 -5.57 8.40 11.43
N ALA A 194 -6.73 7.76 11.26
CA ALA A 194 -6.98 6.86 10.13
C ALA A 194 -7.19 7.65 8.82
N ILE A 195 -7.74 8.87 8.89
CA ILE A 195 -7.90 9.81 7.78
C ILE A 195 -6.55 10.44 7.40
N GLU A 196 -5.72 10.87 8.35
CA GLU A 196 -4.38 11.41 8.09
C GLU A 196 -3.42 10.36 7.52
N ARG A 197 -3.50 9.09 7.96
CA ARG A 197 -2.73 7.99 7.33
C ARG A 197 -3.24 7.61 5.95
N ARG A 198 -4.52 7.88 5.67
CA ARG A 198 -5.12 7.82 4.34
C ARG A 198 -5.01 9.15 3.59
N ALA A 199 -4.41 10.20 4.14
CA ALA A 199 -4.16 11.43 3.42
C ALA A 199 -3.02 11.12 2.44
N HIS A 200 -3.42 10.92 1.20
CA HIS A 200 -2.52 10.52 0.14
C HIS A 200 -1.49 11.62 -0.10
N GLU A 201 -0.21 11.26 -0.04
CA GLU A 201 0.86 12.16 -0.43
C GLU A 201 0.81 12.39 -1.95
N GLY A 202 0.72 13.66 -2.36
CA GLY A 202 0.74 14.05 -3.76
C GLY A 202 -0.49 14.82 -4.21
N LEU A 203 -0.42 15.34 -5.44
CA LEU A 203 -1.53 16.01 -6.10
C LEU A 203 -2.58 14.98 -6.51
N GLU A 204 -3.83 15.20 -6.13
CA GLU A 204 -4.96 14.36 -6.54
C GLU A 204 -5.48 14.79 -7.92
N LEU A 205 -5.51 13.85 -8.85
CA LEU A 205 -6.04 13.99 -10.19
C LEU A 205 -7.22 13.04 -10.38
N GLU A 206 -8.38 13.58 -10.73
CA GLU A 206 -9.59 12.81 -11.02
C GLU A 206 -9.87 12.82 -12.53
N LEU A 207 -9.85 11.64 -13.14
CA LEU A 207 -10.21 11.44 -14.54
C LEU A 207 -11.66 10.95 -14.63
N CYS A 208 -12.48 11.64 -15.43
CA CYS A 208 -13.84 11.24 -15.75
C CYS A 208 -14.03 11.31 -17.28
N THR A 209 -14.11 10.16 -17.94
CA THR A 209 -14.27 10.07 -19.41
C THR A 209 -15.03 8.80 -19.78
N GLU A 210 -15.52 8.72 -21.01
CA GLU A 210 -15.93 7.44 -21.58
C GLU A 210 -14.74 6.48 -21.60
N ASP A 211 -14.97 5.26 -21.12
CA ASP A 211 -13.96 4.22 -21.03
C ASP A 211 -13.75 3.56 -22.39
N ARG A 212 -12.51 3.12 -22.63
CA ARG A 212 -12.14 2.35 -23.81
C ARG A 212 -10.92 1.50 -23.50
N ALA A 213 -10.78 0.43 -24.27
CA ALA A 213 -9.56 -0.37 -24.27
C ALA A 213 -8.31 0.52 -24.44
N GLY A 214 -7.32 0.27 -23.60
CA GLY A 214 -6.05 1.01 -23.61
C GLY A 214 -6.10 2.42 -23.00
N LEU A 215 -7.26 2.93 -22.54
CA LEU A 215 -7.34 4.27 -21.93
C LEU A 215 -6.34 4.45 -20.79
N LEU A 216 -6.30 3.51 -19.85
CA LEU A 216 -5.39 3.57 -18.71
C LEU A 216 -3.91 3.54 -19.15
N SER A 217 -3.59 2.81 -20.22
CA SER A 217 -2.23 2.79 -20.80
C SER A 217 -1.85 4.17 -21.33
N ASP A 218 -2.74 4.82 -22.08
CA ASP A 218 -2.49 6.14 -22.64
C ASP A 218 -2.33 7.21 -21.55
N ILE A 219 -3.18 7.20 -20.53
CA ILE A 219 -3.12 8.16 -19.42
C ILE A 219 -1.85 7.99 -18.60
N THR A 220 -1.52 6.74 -18.21
CA THR A 220 -0.30 6.47 -17.44
C THR A 220 0.97 6.75 -18.24
N ARG A 221 0.92 6.60 -19.58
CA ARG A 221 1.99 7.03 -20.49
C ARG A 221 2.17 8.54 -20.48
N ILE A 222 1.09 9.33 -20.57
CA ILE A 222 1.17 10.80 -20.47
C ILE A 222 1.82 11.23 -19.15
N PHE A 223 1.43 10.60 -18.03
CA PHE A 223 2.06 10.89 -16.73
C PHE A 223 3.55 10.58 -16.74
N ARG A 224 3.95 9.43 -17.30
CA ARG A 224 5.37 9.07 -17.45
C ARG A 224 6.13 10.08 -18.31
N GLU A 225 5.60 10.46 -19.46
CA GLU A 225 6.23 11.41 -20.39
C GLU A 225 6.38 12.81 -19.78
N ASN A 226 5.51 13.17 -18.83
CA ASN A 226 5.59 14.40 -18.04
C ASN A 226 6.35 14.23 -16.71
N SER A 227 7.11 13.13 -16.54
CA SER A 227 7.94 12.86 -15.35
C SER A 227 7.16 12.84 -14.02
N LEU A 228 5.95 12.30 -14.04
CA LEU A 228 5.14 12.09 -12.84
C LEU A 228 5.29 10.66 -12.31
N CYS A 229 5.32 10.54 -10.98
CA CYS A 229 5.29 9.29 -10.25
C CYS A 229 3.93 9.12 -9.58
N ILE A 230 3.26 8.00 -9.85
CA ILE A 230 1.95 7.67 -9.28
C ILE A 230 2.17 6.95 -7.96
N LYS A 231 1.78 7.58 -6.85
CA LYS A 231 1.91 7.03 -5.51
C LYS A 231 0.76 6.08 -5.16
N ARG A 232 -0.44 6.47 -5.57
CA ARG A 232 -1.65 5.65 -5.48
C ARG A 232 -2.53 5.87 -6.69
N ALA A 233 -3.20 4.80 -7.11
CA ALA A 233 -4.25 4.90 -8.12
C ALA A 233 -5.44 4.02 -7.75
N GLU A 234 -6.62 4.56 -7.98
CA GLU A 234 -7.91 3.87 -7.86
C GLU A 234 -8.60 3.96 -9.21
N ILE A 235 -8.74 2.83 -9.88
CA ILE A 235 -9.30 2.74 -11.22
C ILE A 235 -10.67 2.09 -11.12
N SER A 236 -11.67 2.68 -11.78
CA SER A 236 -13.02 2.12 -11.78
C SER A 236 -13.77 2.46 -13.05
N THR A 237 -14.22 1.42 -13.74
CA THR A 237 -15.18 1.55 -14.85
C THR A 237 -16.58 1.20 -14.36
N LYS A 238 -17.54 2.12 -14.57
CA LYS A 238 -18.97 1.86 -14.29
C LYS A 238 -19.84 2.48 -15.38
N GLY A 239 -20.70 1.66 -15.97
CA GLY A 239 -21.66 2.11 -16.99
C GLY A 239 -20.97 2.73 -18.21
N GLY A 240 -19.85 2.16 -18.66
CA GLY A 240 -19.08 2.67 -19.80
C GLY A 240 -18.20 3.88 -19.52
N LYS A 241 -18.20 4.40 -18.28
CA LYS A 241 -17.38 5.56 -17.88
C LYS A 241 -16.24 5.14 -16.97
N ALA A 242 -15.04 5.62 -17.28
CA ALA A 242 -13.87 5.56 -16.41
C ALA A 242 -13.95 6.69 -15.39
N LYS A 243 -13.76 6.33 -14.11
CA LYS A 243 -13.69 7.23 -12.97
C LYS A 243 -12.47 6.88 -12.15
N ASP A 244 -11.36 7.49 -12.51
CA ASP A 244 -10.06 7.13 -11.97
C ASP A 244 -9.52 8.24 -11.10
N ARG A 245 -8.89 7.87 -9.98
CA ARG A 245 -8.20 8.80 -9.09
C ARG A 245 -6.74 8.44 -9.04
N PHE A 246 -5.88 9.43 -9.25
CA PHE A 246 -4.43 9.28 -9.17
C PHE A 246 -3.88 10.27 -8.15
N TYR A 247 -2.93 9.80 -7.34
CA TYR A 247 -2.17 10.62 -6.42
C TYR A 247 -0.74 10.67 -6.94
N VAL A 248 -0.31 11.83 -7.41
CA VAL A 248 0.93 11.98 -8.16
C VAL A 248 1.91 12.94 -7.50
N THR A 249 3.18 12.65 -7.67
CA THR A 249 4.32 13.50 -7.29
C THR A 249 5.26 13.61 -8.48
N ASP A 250 6.28 14.46 -8.40
CA ASP A 250 7.38 14.35 -9.36
C ASP A 250 8.21 13.07 -9.13
N VAL A 251 9.18 12.79 -10.00
CA VAL A 251 10.07 11.62 -9.86
C VAL A 251 10.93 11.62 -8.59
N THR A 252 11.09 12.77 -7.93
CA THR A 252 11.86 12.92 -6.69
C THR A 252 10.99 12.83 -5.43
N GLY A 253 9.67 12.75 -5.58
CA GLY A 253 8.69 12.71 -4.50
C GLY A 253 8.22 14.09 -4.02
N ASN A 254 8.58 15.17 -4.71
CA ASN A 254 8.12 16.52 -4.38
C ASN A 254 6.76 16.85 -5.02
N PRO A 255 6.09 17.93 -4.56
CA PRO A 255 4.85 18.41 -5.17
C PRO A 255 5.02 18.74 -6.66
N VAL A 256 3.98 18.44 -7.45
CA VAL A 256 4.00 18.67 -8.90
C VAL A 256 3.93 20.15 -9.21
N GLU A 257 4.80 20.62 -10.10
CA GLU A 257 4.79 22.00 -10.56
C GLU A 257 3.53 22.34 -11.37
N PRO A 258 2.92 23.52 -11.19
CA PRO A 258 1.71 23.92 -11.91
C PRO A 258 1.83 23.85 -13.44
N ARG A 259 3.02 24.12 -13.98
CA ARG A 259 3.28 24.06 -15.43
C ARG A 259 3.10 22.65 -16.00
N ILE A 260 3.47 21.63 -15.21
CA ILE A 260 3.30 20.22 -15.58
C ILE A 260 1.81 19.87 -15.52
N VAL A 261 1.09 20.35 -14.51
CA VAL A 261 -0.37 20.21 -14.40
C VAL A 261 -1.07 20.78 -15.64
N ASP A 262 -0.68 21.98 -16.07
CA ASP A 262 -1.25 22.60 -17.28
C ASP A 262 -0.92 21.82 -18.56
N SER A 263 0.24 21.16 -18.62
CA SER A 263 0.64 20.29 -19.74
C SER A 263 -0.24 19.05 -19.81
N ILE A 264 -0.38 18.32 -18.70
CA ILE A 264 -1.18 17.09 -18.66
C ILE A 264 -2.67 17.37 -18.90
N CYS A 265 -3.21 18.46 -18.36
CA CYS A 265 -4.60 18.87 -18.61
C CYS A 265 -4.85 19.19 -20.08
N ARG A 266 -3.87 19.75 -20.80
CA ARG A 266 -3.96 19.99 -22.24
C ARG A 266 -3.89 18.70 -23.06
N GLN A 267 -3.04 17.75 -22.66
CA GLN A 267 -2.89 16.48 -23.38
C GLN A 267 -4.09 15.54 -23.18
N ILE A 268 -4.62 15.45 -21.96
CA ILE A 268 -5.74 14.56 -21.60
C ILE A 268 -7.09 15.20 -21.95
N GLY A 269 -7.18 16.52 -21.81
CA GLY A 269 -8.39 17.32 -22.00
C GLY A 269 -8.87 17.92 -20.68
N GLN A 270 -9.01 19.26 -20.66
CA GLN A 270 -9.35 20.04 -19.46
C GLN A 270 -10.71 19.68 -18.85
N THR A 271 -11.64 19.15 -19.64
CA THR A 271 -12.96 18.73 -19.16
C THR A 271 -12.99 17.29 -18.65
N LYS A 272 -11.92 16.53 -18.88
CA LYS A 272 -11.80 15.11 -18.50
C LYS A 272 -10.98 14.94 -17.24
N LEU A 273 -9.96 15.77 -17.03
CA LEU A 273 -9.06 15.71 -15.88
C LEU A 273 -9.31 16.89 -14.92
N HIS A 274 -9.72 16.57 -13.70
CA HIS A 274 -9.95 17.56 -12.64
C HIS A 274 -8.83 17.47 -11.61
N VAL A 275 -8.29 18.63 -11.24
CA VAL A 275 -7.19 18.73 -10.27
C VAL A 275 -7.79 19.11 -8.92
N LYS A 276 -7.63 18.25 -7.91
CA LYS A 276 -8.03 18.54 -6.54
C LYS A 276 -6.83 19.07 -5.77
N HIS A 277 -6.90 20.33 -5.37
CA HIS A 277 -5.93 20.91 -4.44
C HIS A 277 -6.30 20.51 -3.01
N SER A 278 -5.52 19.62 -2.41
CA SER A 278 -5.63 19.33 -0.98
C SER A 278 -5.10 20.55 -0.21
N SER A 279 -6.02 21.33 0.37
CA SER A 279 -5.70 22.49 1.20
C SER A 279 -5.15 22.05 2.56
N PHE A 280 -3.84 21.80 2.65
CA PHE A 280 -3.16 21.62 3.94
C PHE A 280 -2.56 22.96 4.37
N LEU A 281 -3.27 23.67 5.25
CA LEU A 281 -2.73 24.84 5.96
C LEU A 281 -1.60 24.39 6.90
N PRO A 282 -0.47 25.11 6.98
CA PRO A 282 0.57 24.82 7.96
C PRO A 282 0.10 25.21 9.38
N PRO A 283 0.47 24.46 10.44
CA PRO A 283 0.11 24.83 11.81
C PRO A 283 0.84 26.10 12.23
N SER A 284 0.06 27.06 12.71
CA SER A 284 0.50 28.32 13.29
C SER A 284 1.40 28.10 14.51
N SER A 285 2.51 28.81 14.53
CA SER A 285 3.46 28.92 15.64
C SER A 285 2.79 29.51 16.89
N GLY A 286 2.89 28.81 18.03
CA GLY A 286 2.44 29.32 19.33
C GLY A 286 3.22 28.74 20.51
N SER A 287 4.13 29.56 21.04
CA SER A 287 4.68 29.64 22.42
C SER A 287 5.15 28.38 23.18
N ARG A 288 6.42 28.44 23.59
CA ARG A 288 7.13 27.60 24.57
C ARG A 288 6.71 27.93 26.00
N ASP A 289 6.74 26.92 26.88
CA ASP A 289 7.09 27.03 28.31
C ASP A 289 7.92 25.80 28.74
N PRO A 290 8.76 25.89 29.79
CA PRO A 290 9.91 24.98 29.99
C PRO A 290 9.59 23.77 30.89
N PRO A 291 10.29 22.62 30.76
CA PRO A 291 10.13 21.51 31.70
C PRO A 291 11.19 21.52 32.81
N GLN A 292 10.74 21.36 34.05
CA GLN A 292 11.54 20.93 35.20
C GLN A 292 11.78 19.40 35.15
N GLU A 293 12.97 18.99 35.59
CA GLU A 293 13.47 17.63 35.66
C GLU A 293 12.78 16.79 36.76
N THR A 294 12.44 15.52 36.49
CA THR A 294 13.06 14.31 37.10
C THR A 294 12.23 13.02 36.89
N THR A 295 12.97 11.93 36.68
CA THR A 295 12.64 10.49 36.88
C THR A 295 12.33 9.65 35.62
N MET A 296 13.28 8.75 35.34
CA MET A 296 13.43 7.89 34.18
C MET A 296 12.41 6.74 34.12
N GLY A 297 11.66 6.68 33.03
CA GLY A 297 10.87 5.53 32.58
C GLY A 297 10.87 5.51 31.04
N TYR A 298 10.99 4.34 30.42
CA TYR A 298 11.05 4.23 28.96
C TYR A 298 9.64 4.39 28.37
N PHE A 299 9.35 5.60 27.88
CA PHE A 299 8.08 5.98 27.27
C PHE A 299 8.19 5.99 25.74
N PHE A 300 7.39 5.19 25.04
CA PHE A 300 7.10 5.40 23.62
C PHE A 300 6.06 6.52 23.45
N GLY A 301 6.41 7.73 23.87
CA GLY A 301 5.67 8.94 23.53
C GLY A 301 6.25 9.55 22.25
N ASN A 302 5.41 9.77 21.23
CA ASN A 302 5.71 10.49 19.97
C ASN A 302 6.48 9.75 18.85
N LEU A 303 6.13 8.49 18.51
CA LEU A 303 6.75 7.83 17.36
C LEU A 303 6.12 8.13 15.98
N PHE A 304 5.03 8.90 15.89
CA PHE A 304 4.39 9.22 14.60
C PHE A 304 4.14 10.72 14.45
N LYS A 305 5.22 11.49 14.32
CA LYS A 305 5.20 12.78 13.61
C LYS A 305 6.33 12.74 12.59
N ALA A 306 6.05 12.16 11.44
CA ALA A 306 7.05 11.92 10.39
C ALA A 306 7.47 13.26 9.75
N ARG A 307 8.60 13.80 10.21
CA ARG A 307 9.56 14.46 9.32
C ARG A 307 10.68 13.44 9.08
N THR A 308 10.84 13.07 7.82
CA THR A 308 12.06 12.56 7.17
C THR A 308 13.11 11.94 8.11
N PHE A 309 13.08 10.61 8.29
CA PHE A 309 14.12 9.90 9.01
C PHE A 309 15.33 9.61 8.09
N GLN A 310 16.27 10.55 8.06
CA GLN A 310 17.67 10.24 7.83
C GLN A 310 18.36 9.96 9.17
N ASN A 311 19.19 8.92 9.19
CA ASN A 311 20.24 8.59 10.17
C ASN A 311 19.82 7.93 11.50
N PHE A 312 19.95 6.59 11.55
CA PHE A 312 20.31 5.90 12.79
C PHE A 312 21.79 5.52 12.74
N LYS A 313 22.64 6.32 13.40
CA LYS A 313 23.95 5.89 13.90
C LYS A 313 23.83 5.78 15.43
N GLY A 314 24.23 4.62 15.97
CA GLY A 314 24.52 4.45 17.39
C GLY A 314 23.65 3.41 18.09
N ILE A 315 24.00 2.13 17.94
CA ILE A 315 23.65 1.09 18.93
C ILE A 315 24.98 0.73 19.61
N ILE A 316 25.11 1.05 20.89
CA ILE A 316 26.15 0.49 21.75
C ILE A 316 25.48 -0.61 22.58
N SER A 317 26.04 -1.81 22.47
CA SER A 317 25.71 -2.97 23.30
C SER A 317 26.35 -2.81 24.68
N TYR A 318 25.61 -3.15 25.73
CA TYR A 318 26.22 -3.70 26.94
C TYR A 318 25.45 -4.95 27.38
N SER A 319 26.28 -5.91 27.79
CA SER A 319 26.06 -7.33 28.06
C SER A 319 25.04 -7.64 29.15
#